data_AF-A0A8J8SXI6-F1
#
_entry.id   AF-A0A8J8SXI6-F1
#
_cell.length_a   1.000
_cell.length_b   1.000
_cell.length_c   1.000
_cell.angle_alpha   90.00
_cell.angle_beta   90.00
_cell.angle_gamma   90.00
#
_symmetry.space_group_name_H-M   'P 1'
#
loop_
_entity.id
_entity.type
_entity.pdbx_description
1 polymer ?
#
loop_
_entity_poly.entity_id
_entity_poly.type
_entity_poly.pdbx_seq_one_letter_code
_entity_poly.pdbx_strand_id
1 'polypeptide(L)'
;MKKHKLLNGKAVKQDKFCINAAALQDHLSRQIFKLPKINPKQLSLAQKLGLVPSPPKPLNQEEWQQIEEQSLKREDISNCICPICLEKFRMQQHVILSCSHIYHKACLESFERVSQTKQCPICRRQDYEKKNFMIANKKYKIQAIIKIQALFRSFRCRKRFYERMVQNGYKPENPLLRRKLIFYKMSRISSKMSKTLQHQGSMAQKAINQLGENFIVKQEQMENNLNQIMQLKQNNAMISLQPIEKVDWQSVKKSALDRKDTECTICLQSMVNCKVFLLSCSHMFHANCLCSFERYSMSQVHCCPNCRQPYQKSHFQLQQ
;
A
#
# COMPACT_ATOMS: atom_id res chain seq x y z
N MET A 1 64.66 -7.81 -36.59
CA MET A 1 63.96 -6.52 -36.41
C MET A 1 63.73 -6.28 -34.92
N LYS A 2 64.25 -5.14 -34.45
CA LYS A 2 64.03 -4.35 -33.20
C LYS A 2 63.22 -4.94 -32.02
N LYS A 3 63.98 -5.26 -30.95
CA LYS A 3 63.92 -4.88 -29.51
C LYS A 3 62.58 -4.73 -28.75
N HIS A 4 62.44 -5.63 -27.76
CA HIS A 4 62.26 -5.47 -26.29
C HIS A 4 61.07 -4.70 -25.65
N LYS A 5 60.53 -5.40 -24.63
CA LYS A 5 59.52 -5.08 -23.61
C LYS A 5 59.83 -3.88 -22.68
N LEU A 6 58.72 -3.25 -22.25
CA LEU A 6 58.32 -2.74 -20.92
C LEU A 6 59.36 -2.03 -20.02
N LEU A 7 59.02 -0.82 -19.54
CA LEU A 7 58.79 -0.50 -18.10
C LEU A 7 58.58 1.02 -17.86
N ASN A 8 57.52 1.31 -17.08
CA ASN A 8 57.34 2.35 -16.05
C ASN A 8 57.89 3.78 -16.19
N GLY A 9 56.98 4.75 -16.03
CA GLY A 9 57.29 6.10 -15.55
C GLY A 9 56.08 6.74 -14.86
N LYS A 10 56.02 6.67 -13.52
CA LYS A 10 55.06 7.40 -12.69
C LYS A 10 55.47 8.88 -12.56
N ALA A 11 54.49 9.75 -12.79
CA ALA A 11 54.18 11.05 -12.18
C ALA A 11 55.32 11.97 -11.66
N VAL A 12 55.35 13.21 -12.18
CA VAL A 12 55.53 14.43 -11.36
C VAL A 12 54.63 15.54 -11.93
N LYS A 13 53.71 16.02 -11.08
CA LYS A 13 53.00 17.30 -11.25
C LYS A 13 53.98 18.44 -11.04
N GLN A 14 54.05 19.38 -11.99
CA GLN A 14 54.32 20.77 -11.67
C GLN A 14 53.43 21.67 -12.52
N ASP A 15 52.48 22.29 -11.83
CA ASP A 15 51.64 23.35 -12.33
C ASP A 15 52.49 24.50 -12.89
N LYS A 16 52.28 24.83 -14.17
CA LYS A 16 52.43 26.20 -14.64
C LYS A 16 51.16 26.57 -15.38
N PHE A 17 50.32 27.29 -14.64
CA PHE A 17 49.28 28.18 -15.14
C PHE A 17 49.86 29.02 -16.29
N CYS A 18 49.66 28.57 -17.52
CA CYS A 18 49.73 29.42 -18.69
C CYS A 18 48.33 29.51 -19.27
N ILE A 19 47.41 30.09 -18.49
CA ILE A 19 46.20 30.67 -19.08
C ILE A 19 46.73 31.84 -19.90
N ASN A 20 46.76 31.71 -21.23
CA ASN A 20 47.06 32.84 -22.12
C ASN A 20 46.26 34.04 -21.65
N ALA A 21 46.86 35.22 -21.59
CA ALA A 21 46.18 36.44 -21.16
C ALA A 21 44.83 36.64 -21.89
N ALA A 22 44.74 36.20 -23.15
CA ALA A 22 43.51 36.16 -23.93
C ALA A 22 42.42 35.24 -23.35
N ALA A 23 42.77 34.05 -22.83
CA ALA A 23 41.81 33.13 -22.23
C ALA A 23 41.32 33.62 -20.86
N LEU A 24 42.18 34.31 -20.10
CA LEU A 24 41.79 34.97 -18.85
C LEU A 24 40.91 36.19 -19.13
N GLN A 25 41.25 36.99 -20.14
CA GLN A 25 40.44 38.12 -20.60
C GLN A 25 39.08 37.67 -21.14
N ASP A 26 38.99 36.56 -21.88
CA ASP A 26 37.72 36.02 -22.38
C ASP A 26 36.88 35.38 -21.26
N HIS A 27 37.50 34.78 -20.25
CA HIS A 27 36.81 34.28 -19.06
C HIS A 27 36.27 35.43 -18.20
N LEU A 28 37.11 36.44 -17.94
CA LEU A 28 36.74 37.63 -17.18
C LEU A 28 35.70 38.47 -17.94
N SER A 29 35.78 38.60 -19.26
CA SER A 29 34.75 39.32 -20.05
C SER A 29 33.39 38.63 -19.94
N ARG A 30 33.34 37.30 -19.98
CA ARG A 30 32.10 36.51 -19.80
C ARG A 30 31.55 36.55 -18.38
N GLN A 31 32.41 36.67 -17.37
CA GLN A 31 32.00 36.76 -15.96
C GLN A 31 31.60 38.18 -15.53
N ILE A 32 32.33 39.20 -15.98
CA ILE A 32 32.10 40.62 -15.66
C ILE A 32 30.91 41.15 -16.46
N PHE A 33 30.76 40.76 -17.72
CA PHE A 33 29.59 41.10 -18.55
C PHE A 33 28.61 39.93 -18.63
N LYS A 34 28.02 39.55 -17.49
CA LYS A 34 26.69 38.93 -17.55
C LYS A 34 25.72 39.99 -18.04
N LEU A 35 25.61 40.13 -19.36
CA LEU A 35 24.57 40.94 -19.98
C LEU A 35 23.24 40.54 -19.34
N PRO A 36 22.46 41.52 -18.83
CA PRO A 36 21.16 41.20 -18.26
C PRO A 36 20.37 40.42 -19.30
N LYS A 37 19.73 39.30 -18.90
CA LYS A 37 18.86 38.52 -19.78
C LYS A 37 17.82 39.47 -20.34
N ILE A 38 18.00 39.89 -21.60
CA ILE A 38 17.10 40.83 -22.26
C ILE A 38 15.73 40.17 -22.26
N ASN A 39 14.78 40.82 -21.57
CA ASN A 39 13.41 40.34 -21.56
C ASN A 39 12.86 40.62 -22.97
N PRO A 40 12.51 39.60 -23.79
CA PRO A 40 12.15 39.81 -25.20
C PRO A 40 10.90 40.66 -25.40
N LYS A 41 10.18 40.98 -24.32
CA LYS A 41 9.01 41.86 -24.31
C LYS A 41 9.35 43.34 -24.08
N GLN A 42 10.57 43.69 -23.70
CA GLN A 42 10.99 45.07 -23.48
C GLN A 42 11.69 45.60 -24.73
N LEU A 43 11.12 46.64 -25.34
CA LEU A 43 11.74 47.35 -26.45
C LEU A 43 13.09 47.92 -26.01
N SER A 44 14.13 47.69 -26.81
CA SER A 44 15.44 48.30 -26.59
C SER A 44 15.33 49.82 -26.69
N LEU A 45 16.25 50.55 -26.06
CA LEU A 45 16.27 52.02 -26.15
C LEU A 45 16.33 52.49 -27.62
N ALA A 46 17.11 51.81 -28.46
CA ALA A 46 17.19 52.09 -29.89
C ALA A 46 15.87 51.85 -30.63
N GLN A 47 15.08 50.85 -30.22
CA GLN A 47 13.74 50.60 -30.76
C GLN A 47 12.72 51.65 -30.30
N LYS A 48 12.80 52.08 -29.03
CA LYS A 48 11.95 53.16 -28.49
C LYS A 48 12.21 54.50 -29.17
N LEU A 49 13.47 54.75 -29.54
CA LEU A 49 13.91 55.96 -30.24
C LEU A 49 13.71 55.88 -31.78
N GLY A 50 13.19 54.76 -32.30
CA GLY A 50 12.93 54.60 -33.74
C GLY A 50 14.18 54.42 -34.62
N LEU A 51 15.36 54.23 -34.02
CA LEU A 51 16.62 53.98 -34.74
C LEU A 51 16.69 52.56 -35.33
N VAL A 52 15.91 51.64 -34.75
CA VAL A 52 15.76 50.25 -35.20
C VAL A 52 14.26 49.94 -35.26
N PRO A 53 13.76 49.26 -36.31
CA PRO A 53 12.35 48.89 -36.39
C PRO A 53 11.95 48.06 -35.16
N SER A 54 10.79 48.39 -34.59
CA SER A 54 10.19 47.60 -33.50
C SER A 54 9.95 46.16 -33.98
N PRO A 55 10.16 45.14 -33.13
CA PRO A 55 9.74 43.79 -33.44
C PRO A 55 8.24 43.76 -33.78
N PRO A 56 7.80 42.85 -34.66
CA PRO A 56 6.40 42.71 -34.99
C PRO A 56 5.58 42.46 -33.73
N LYS A 57 4.42 43.11 -33.64
CA LYS A 57 3.48 42.88 -32.55
C LYS A 57 3.05 41.41 -32.57
N PRO A 58 2.79 40.81 -31.39
CA PRO A 58 2.29 39.45 -31.33
C PRO A 58 0.94 39.33 -32.04
N LEU A 59 0.67 38.17 -32.61
CA LEU A 59 -0.53 37.93 -33.41
C LEU A 59 -1.79 38.15 -32.55
N ASN A 60 -2.74 38.92 -33.09
CA ASN A 60 -4.00 39.19 -32.44
C ASN A 60 -4.91 37.95 -32.47
N GLN A 61 -5.95 37.94 -31.64
CA GLN A 61 -6.88 36.80 -31.54
C GLN A 61 -7.60 36.51 -32.87
N GLU A 62 -7.96 37.54 -33.63
CA GLU A 62 -8.58 37.43 -34.96
C GLU A 62 -7.63 36.81 -35.99
N GLU A 63 -6.36 37.21 -35.99
CA GLU A 63 -5.33 36.64 -36.87
C GLU A 63 -5.11 35.15 -36.54
N TRP A 64 -5.14 34.78 -35.27
CA TRP A 64 -5.12 33.38 -34.87
C TRP A 64 -6.33 32.60 -35.35
N GLN A 65 -7.54 33.19 -35.33
CA GLN A 65 -8.73 32.54 -35.87
C GLN A 65 -8.60 32.30 -37.37
N GLN A 66 -8.07 33.26 -38.12
CA GLN A 66 -7.80 33.11 -39.55
C GLN A 66 -6.77 31.99 -39.82
N ILE A 67 -5.71 31.91 -39.02
CA ILE A 67 -4.69 30.85 -39.11
C ILE A 67 -5.31 29.47 -38.82
N GLU A 68 -6.15 29.37 -37.79
CA GLU A 68 -6.88 28.14 -37.46
C GLU A 68 -7.83 27.72 -38.60
N GLU A 69 -8.54 28.67 -39.18
CA GLU A 69 -9.44 28.44 -40.32
C GLU A 69 -8.66 28.02 -41.57
N GLN A 70 -7.51 28.65 -41.84
CA GLN A 70 -6.62 28.28 -42.94
C GLN A 70 -6.12 26.84 -42.77
N SER A 71 -5.72 26.47 -41.54
CA SER A 71 -5.29 25.09 -41.22
C SER A 71 -6.45 24.08 -41.37
N LEU A 72 -7.68 24.48 -41.04
CA LEU A 72 -8.88 23.68 -41.27
C LEU A 72 -9.21 23.49 -42.75
N LYS A 73 -9.06 24.55 -43.56
CA LYS A 73 -9.32 24.54 -45.01
C LYS A 73 -8.34 23.67 -45.79
N ARG A 74 -7.08 23.56 -45.34
CA ARG A 74 -6.05 22.75 -46.01
C ARG A 74 -6.27 21.24 -45.93
N GLU A 75 -7.30 20.78 -45.22
CA GLU A 75 -7.52 19.36 -44.94
C GLU A 75 -6.33 18.65 -44.26
N ASP A 76 -5.30 19.35 -43.78
CA ASP A 76 -4.25 18.76 -42.91
C ASP A 76 -4.86 18.09 -41.66
N ILE A 77 -6.03 18.57 -41.26
CA ILE A 77 -6.83 18.07 -40.15
C ILE A 77 -7.72 16.88 -40.56
N SER A 78 -7.91 16.58 -41.85
CA SER A 78 -8.66 15.39 -42.27
C SER A 78 -7.82 14.12 -42.01
N ASN A 79 -6.51 14.18 -42.28
CA ASN A 79 -5.59 13.09 -41.99
C ASN A 79 -5.02 13.12 -40.57
N CYS A 80 -4.98 14.29 -39.90
CA CYS A 80 -4.63 14.44 -38.48
C CYS A 80 -3.30 13.74 -38.10
N ILE A 81 -2.21 13.91 -38.86
CA ILE A 81 -0.92 13.26 -38.57
C ILE A 81 0.11 14.32 -38.17
N CYS A 82 0.89 14.05 -37.12
CA CYS A 82 2.02 14.89 -36.76
C CYS A 82 3.19 14.70 -37.74
N PRO A 83 3.69 15.74 -38.40
CA PRO A 83 4.80 15.62 -39.35
C PRO A 83 6.13 15.16 -38.73
N ILE A 84 6.30 15.33 -37.41
CA ILE A 84 7.55 14.99 -36.69
C ILE A 84 7.57 13.50 -36.33
N CYS A 85 6.49 12.99 -35.71
CA CYS A 85 6.44 11.58 -35.27
C CYS A 85 5.63 10.67 -36.20
N LEU A 86 4.96 11.22 -37.21
CA LEU A 86 4.10 10.51 -38.16
C LEU A 86 2.91 9.76 -37.51
N GLU A 87 2.56 10.11 -36.27
CA GLU A 87 1.42 9.55 -35.55
C GLU A 87 0.18 10.42 -35.65
N LYS A 88 -1.00 9.80 -35.50
CA LYS A 88 -2.26 10.54 -35.46
C LYS A 88 -2.36 11.41 -34.21
N PHE A 89 -2.88 12.62 -34.38
CA PHE A 89 -3.29 13.54 -33.33
C PHE A 89 -4.47 12.92 -32.55
N ARG A 90 -4.15 12.13 -31.52
CA ARG A 90 -5.13 11.44 -30.67
C ARG A 90 -5.66 12.38 -29.58
N MET A 91 -5.31 12.11 -28.32
CA MET A 91 -5.67 12.90 -27.13
C MET A 91 -4.49 13.73 -26.61
N GLN A 92 -3.37 13.76 -27.36
CA GLN A 92 -2.18 14.50 -26.97
C GLN A 92 -2.43 16.02 -27.09
N GLN A 93 -1.57 16.82 -26.47
CA GLN A 93 -1.64 18.27 -26.62
C GLN A 93 -1.05 18.66 -27.98
N HIS A 94 -1.78 19.48 -28.73
CA HIS A 94 -1.38 19.96 -30.04
C HIS A 94 -1.13 21.46 -30.01
N VAL A 95 -0.21 21.91 -30.85
CA VAL A 95 0.13 23.31 -31.02
C VAL A 95 0.05 23.66 -32.50
N ILE A 96 -0.54 24.81 -32.79
CA ILE A 96 -0.56 25.42 -34.12
C ILE A 96 0.46 26.58 -34.12
N LEU A 97 1.25 26.64 -35.18
CA LEU A 97 2.22 27.71 -35.39
C LEU A 97 1.61 28.85 -36.20
N SER A 98 2.21 30.04 -36.14
CA SER A 98 1.83 31.19 -36.98
C SER A 98 1.86 30.90 -38.49
N CYS A 99 2.61 29.88 -38.91
CA CYS A 99 2.62 29.38 -40.29
C CYS A 99 1.52 28.34 -40.61
N SER A 100 0.48 28.21 -39.78
CA SER A 100 -0.66 27.28 -39.92
C SER A 100 -0.36 25.77 -39.81
N HIS A 101 0.86 25.39 -39.46
CA HIS A 101 1.26 23.99 -39.28
C HIS A 101 1.00 23.50 -37.85
N ILE A 102 0.51 22.27 -37.71
CA ILE A 102 0.13 21.66 -36.43
C ILE A 102 1.11 20.55 -36.05
N TYR A 103 1.47 20.49 -34.77
CA TYR A 103 2.34 19.45 -34.20
C TYR A 103 1.84 19.01 -32.82
N HIS A 104 2.31 17.86 -32.33
CA HIS A 104 2.23 17.57 -30.90
C HIS A 104 3.13 18.57 -30.16
N LYS A 105 2.66 19.08 -29.02
CA LYS A 105 3.42 19.99 -28.16
C LYS A 105 4.77 19.39 -27.78
N ALA A 106 4.77 18.13 -27.36
CA ALA A 106 5.99 17.41 -26.99
C ALA A 106 6.95 17.20 -28.17
N CYS A 107 6.43 16.93 -29.38
CA CYS A 107 7.26 16.76 -30.57
C CYS A 107 7.93 18.08 -30.97
N LEU A 108 7.17 19.19 -30.94
CA LEU A 108 7.72 20.50 -31.25
C LEU A 108 8.75 20.95 -30.21
N GLU A 109 8.47 20.77 -28.92
CA GLU A 109 9.42 21.11 -27.84
C GLU A 109 10.71 20.29 -27.92
N SER A 110 10.61 19.01 -28.32
CA SER A 110 11.78 18.17 -28.54
C SER A 110 12.58 18.61 -29.76
N PHE A 111 11.90 19.01 -30.84
CA PHE A 111 12.55 19.57 -32.03
C PHE A 111 13.28 20.88 -31.72
N GLU A 112 12.63 21.81 -31.01
CA GLU A 112 13.24 23.08 -30.57
C GLU A 112 14.51 22.83 -29.73
N ARG A 113 14.49 21.81 -28.87
CA ARG A 113 15.63 21.43 -28.01
C ARG A 113 16.82 20.90 -28.81
N VAL A 114 16.56 20.06 -29.82
CA VAL A 114 17.61 19.42 -30.64
C VAL A 114 18.17 20.39 -31.67
N SER A 115 17.31 21.10 -32.38
CA SER A 115 17.71 22.02 -33.45
C SER A 115 18.30 23.32 -32.91
N GLN A 116 18.09 23.64 -31.64
CA GLN A 116 18.49 24.91 -30.98
C GLN A 116 17.98 26.19 -31.68
N THR A 117 17.05 26.04 -32.62
CA THR A 117 16.47 27.12 -33.44
C THR A 117 14.95 27.01 -33.46
N LYS A 118 14.25 28.14 -33.38
CA LYS A 118 12.79 28.21 -33.53
C LYS A 118 12.39 28.34 -34.99
N GLN A 119 12.54 27.26 -35.76
CA GLN A 119 12.13 27.18 -37.16
C GLN A 119 11.07 26.11 -37.36
N CYS A 120 10.07 26.38 -38.20
CA CYS A 120 9.04 25.39 -38.51
C CYS A 120 9.64 24.19 -39.28
N PRO A 121 9.41 22.93 -38.84
CA PRO A 121 9.91 21.75 -39.54
C PRO A 121 9.46 21.63 -41.01
N ILE A 122 8.24 22.09 -41.32
CA ILE A 122 7.69 22.01 -42.69
C ILE A 122 8.20 23.16 -43.56
N CYS A 123 7.96 24.41 -43.13
CA CYS A 123 8.16 25.58 -44.00
C CYS A 123 9.38 26.43 -43.64
N ARG A 124 10.19 26.02 -42.66
CA ARG A 124 11.44 26.68 -42.21
C ARG A 124 11.30 28.15 -41.81
N ARG A 125 10.07 28.65 -41.66
CA ARG A 125 9.80 30.00 -41.16
C ARG A 125 10.37 30.14 -39.76
N GLN A 126 11.23 31.14 -39.58
CA GLN A 126 11.86 31.48 -38.31
C GLN A 126 10.90 32.30 -37.45
N ASP A 127 11.18 32.34 -36.14
CA ASP A 127 10.49 33.18 -35.15
C ASP A 127 8.95 33.05 -35.19
N TYR A 128 8.46 31.82 -35.32
CA TYR A 128 7.03 31.56 -35.25
C TYR A 128 6.50 31.78 -33.83
N GLU A 129 5.25 32.22 -33.75
CA GLU A 129 4.46 32.14 -32.53
C GLU A 129 3.73 30.79 -32.46
N LYS A 130 3.41 30.33 -31.24
CA LYS A 130 2.71 29.06 -31.02
C LYS A 130 1.49 29.23 -30.13
N LYS A 131 0.38 28.61 -30.52
CA LYS A 131 -0.89 28.59 -29.79
C LYS A 131 -1.34 27.15 -29.56
N ASN A 132 -1.95 26.87 -28.41
CA ASN A 132 -2.53 25.55 -28.14
C ASN A 132 -3.75 25.31 -29.02
N PHE A 133 -3.80 24.15 -29.68
CA PHE A 133 -4.83 23.80 -30.66
C PHE A 133 -5.67 22.62 -30.19
N MET A 134 -6.89 22.88 -29.74
CA MET A 134 -7.77 21.87 -29.13
C MET A 134 -8.76 21.22 -30.12
N ILE A 135 -8.84 21.72 -31.36
CA ILE A 135 -9.85 21.29 -32.34
C ILE A 135 -9.60 19.84 -32.80
N ALA A 136 -8.33 19.45 -33.00
CA ALA A 136 -7.97 18.06 -33.34
C ALA A 136 -8.47 17.05 -32.29
N ASN A 137 -8.31 17.37 -30.99
CA ASN A 137 -8.81 16.56 -29.89
C ASN A 137 -10.34 16.41 -29.91
N LYS A 138 -11.07 17.50 -30.19
CA LYS A 138 -12.53 17.47 -30.32
C LYS A 138 -12.96 16.55 -31.46
N LYS A 139 -12.33 16.65 -32.63
CA LYS A 139 -12.61 15.78 -33.79
C LYS A 139 -12.33 14.31 -33.47
N TYR A 140 -11.20 14.00 -32.83
CA TYR A 140 -10.87 12.63 -32.41
C TYR A 140 -11.91 12.06 -31.44
N LYS A 141 -12.35 12.85 -30.45
CA LYS A 141 -13.43 12.44 -29.52
C LYS A 141 -14.73 12.13 -30.25
N ILE A 142 -15.15 12.97 -31.19
CA ILE A 142 -16.36 12.74 -31.99
C ILE A 142 -16.25 11.44 -32.79
N GLN A 143 -15.11 11.21 -33.46
CA GLN A 143 -14.88 9.96 -34.20
C GLN A 143 -14.89 8.73 -33.29
N ALA A 144 -14.31 8.83 -32.09
CA ALA A 144 -14.35 7.76 -31.09
C ALA A 144 -15.78 7.48 -30.62
N ILE A 145 -16.56 8.52 -30.32
CA ILE A 145 -17.98 8.42 -29.94
C ILE A 145 -18.77 7.70 -31.03
N ILE A 146 -18.62 8.11 -32.30
CA ILE A 146 -19.32 7.49 -33.43
C ILE A 146 -18.96 5.99 -33.53
N LYS A 147 -17.69 5.64 -33.38
CA LYS A 147 -17.25 4.23 -33.40
C LYS A 147 -17.86 3.41 -32.26
N ILE A 148 -17.84 3.95 -31.03
CA ILE A 148 -18.45 3.29 -29.87
C ILE A 148 -19.96 3.11 -30.07
N GLN A 149 -20.65 4.16 -30.54
CA GLN A 149 -22.08 4.12 -30.83
C GLN A 149 -22.41 3.09 -31.92
N ALA A 150 -21.64 3.05 -33.00
CA ALA A 150 -21.84 2.08 -34.08
C ALA A 150 -21.63 0.63 -33.59
N LEU A 151 -20.57 0.39 -32.81
CA LEU A 151 -20.29 -0.91 -32.20
C LEU A 151 -21.43 -1.33 -31.26
N PHE A 152 -21.89 -0.43 -30.39
CA PHE A 152 -22.98 -0.70 -29.45
C PHE A 152 -24.30 -0.97 -30.17
N ARG A 153 -24.67 -0.15 -31.17
CA ARG A 153 -25.87 -0.36 -32.00
C ARG A 153 -25.81 -1.72 -32.69
N SER A 154 -24.66 -2.07 -33.28
CA SER A 154 -24.45 -3.37 -33.93
C SER A 154 -24.53 -4.53 -32.95
N PHE A 155 -23.93 -4.39 -31.76
CA PHE A 155 -24.03 -5.39 -30.69
C PHE A 155 -25.48 -5.58 -30.24
N ARG A 156 -26.22 -4.49 -29.99
CA ARG A 156 -27.63 -4.54 -29.57
C ARG A 156 -28.50 -5.22 -30.62
N CYS A 157 -28.34 -4.86 -31.90
CA CYS A 157 -29.08 -5.50 -33.00
C CYS A 157 -28.77 -6.99 -33.08
N ARG A 158 -27.49 -7.38 -33.06
CA ARG A 158 -27.06 -8.80 -33.08
C ARG A 158 -27.59 -9.58 -31.88
N LYS A 159 -27.51 -8.99 -30.67
CA LYS A 159 -28.05 -9.58 -29.44
C LYS A 159 -29.55 -9.83 -29.57
N ARG A 160 -30.33 -8.82 -29.96
CA ARG A 160 -31.78 -8.93 -30.14
C ARG A 160 -32.16 -9.97 -31.21
N PHE A 161 -31.39 -10.02 -32.31
CA PHE A 161 -31.57 -11.01 -33.36
C PHE A 161 -31.40 -12.44 -32.83
N TYR A 162 -30.29 -12.74 -32.15
CA TYR A 162 -30.07 -14.07 -31.59
C TYR A 162 -31.04 -14.41 -30.45
N GLU A 163 -31.41 -13.44 -29.60
CA GLU A 163 -32.41 -13.65 -28.54
C GLU A 163 -33.75 -14.10 -29.11
N ARG A 164 -34.23 -13.41 -30.16
CA ARG A 164 -35.48 -13.77 -30.84
C ARG A 164 -35.40 -15.18 -31.45
N MET A 165 -34.27 -15.55 -32.06
CA MET A 165 -34.10 -16.91 -32.61
C MET A 165 -34.14 -17.98 -31.53
N VAL A 166 -33.51 -17.74 -30.38
CA VAL A 166 -33.52 -18.68 -29.25
C VAL A 166 -34.92 -18.80 -28.65
N GLN A 167 -35.65 -17.69 -28.50
CA GLN A 167 -37.02 -17.67 -27.99
C GLN A 167 -37.99 -18.42 -28.90
N ASN A 168 -37.86 -18.24 -30.22
CA ASN A 168 -38.73 -18.88 -31.20
C ASN A 168 -38.31 -20.33 -31.54
N GLY A 169 -37.27 -20.87 -30.90
CA GLY A 169 -36.81 -22.25 -31.13
C GLY A 169 -36.28 -22.52 -32.55
N TYR A 170 -35.88 -21.49 -33.30
CA TYR A 170 -35.51 -21.61 -34.71
C TYR A 170 -34.25 -22.49 -34.90
N LYS A 171 -34.32 -23.41 -35.86
CA LYS A 171 -33.22 -24.31 -36.25
C LYS A 171 -32.62 -23.84 -37.58
N PRO A 172 -31.42 -23.23 -37.58
CA PRO A 172 -30.81 -22.74 -38.82
C PRO A 172 -30.37 -23.88 -39.73
N GLU A 173 -30.74 -23.82 -41.00
CA GLU A 173 -30.24 -24.72 -42.05
C GLU A 173 -28.79 -24.39 -42.42
N ASN A 174 -28.45 -23.09 -42.48
CA ASN A 174 -27.09 -22.66 -42.83
C ASN A 174 -26.07 -22.99 -41.71
N PRO A 175 -24.96 -23.69 -42.03
CA PRO A 175 -23.99 -24.15 -41.04
C PRO A 175 -23.30 -23.01 -40.29
N LEU A 176 -23.04 -21.88 -40.94
CA LEU A 176 -22.39 -20.72 -40.32
C LEU A 176 -23.31 -20.05 -39.29
N LEU A 177 -24.60 -19.91 -39.62
CA LEU A 177 -25.59 -19.35 -38.71
C LEU A 177 -25.83 -20.29 -37.53
N ARG A 178 -25.87 -21.61 -37.77
CA ARG A 178 -25.94 -22.63 -36.71
C ARG A 178 -24.76 -22.52 -35.76
N ARG A 179 -23.52 -22.42 -36.26
CA ARG A 179 -22.30 -22.24 -35.44
C ARG A 179 -22.38 -20.95 -34.61
N LYS A 180 -22.77 -19.83 -35.21
CA LYS A 180 -22.92 -18.54 -34.51
C LYS A 180 -23.98 -18.60 -33.41
N LEU A 181 -25.12 -19.26 -33.67
CA LEU A 181 -26.19 -19.41 -32.68
C LEU A 181 -25.77 -20.29 -31.50
N ILE A 182 -25.07 -21.40 -31.76
CA ILE A 182 -24.52 -22.28 -30.71
C ILE A 182 -23.52 -21.49 -29.86
N PHE A 183 -22.61 -20.75 -30.50
CA PHE A 183 -21.65 -19.89 -29.78
C PHE A 183 -22.36 -18.86 -28.90
N TYR A 184 -23.41 -18.22 -29.41
CA TYR A 184 -24.23 -17.29 -28.63
C TYR A 184 -24.88 -17.96 -27.41
N LYS A 185 -25.44 -19.18 -27.57
CA LYS A 185 -25.99 -19.97 -26.45
C LYS A 185 -24.93 -20.29 -25.40
N MET A 186 -23.75 -20.76 -25.82
CA MET A 186 -22.62 -21.06 -24.93
C MET A 186 -22.13 -19.82 -24.20
N SER A 187 -21.98 -18.69 -24.90
CA SER A 187 -21.59 -17.42 -24.30
C SER A 187 -22.56 -16.98 -23.20
N ARG A 188 -23.87 -17.23 -23.37
CA ARG A 188 -24.88 -16.94 -22.36
C ARG A 188 -24.74 -17.80 -21.11
N ILE A 189 -24.49 -19.11 -21.29
CA ILE A 189 -24.28 -20.05 -20.17
C ILE A 189 -22.98 -19.70 -19.43
N SER A 190 -21.88 -19.51 -20.16
CA SER A 190 -20.59 -19.07 -19.63
C SER A 190 -20.71 -17.76 -18.83
N SER A 191 -21.41 -16.76 -19.36
CA SER A 191 -21.67 -15.50 -18.66
C SER A 191 -22.45 -15.68 -17.36
N LYS A 192 -23.45 -16.57 -17.35
CA LYS A 192 -24.21 -16.89 -16.12
C LYS A 192 -23.31 -17.58 -15.09
N MET A 193 -22.57 -18.60 -15.50
CA MET A 193 -21.64 -19.33 -14.65
C MET A 193 -20.58 -18.40 -14.04
N SER A 194 -19.98 -17.52 -14.86
CA SER A 194 -19.02 -16.53 -14.37
C SER A 194 -19.60 -15.59 -13.32
N LYS A 195 -20.86 -15.15 -13.47
CA LYS A 195 -21.53 -14.30 -12.47
C LYS A 195 -21.75 -15.05 -11.16
N THR A 196 -22.18 -16.31 -11.24
CA THR A 196 -22.37 -17.15 -10.05
C THR A 196 -21.04 -17.38 -9.32
N LEU A 197 -19.97 -17.69 -10.05
CA LEU A 197 -18.63 -17.87 -9.49
C LEU A 197 -18.10 -16.58 -8.85
N GLN A 198 -18.27 -15.43 -9.50
CA GLN A 198 -17.90 -14.13 -8.92
C GLN A 198 -18.69 -13.82 -7.66
N HIS A 199 -20.00 -14.10 -7.65
CA HIS A 199 -20.83 -13.93 -6.48
C HIS A 199 -20.35 -14.82 -5.32
N GLN A 200 -20.14 -16.12 -5.56
CA GLN A 200 -19.63 -17.05 -4.56
C GLN A 200 -18.25 -16.62 -4.03
N GLY A 201 -17.34 -16.22 -4.91
CA GLY A 201 -16.04 -15.68 -4.51
C GLY A 201 -16.17 -14.41 -3.66
N SER A 202 -17.07 -13.49 -4.00
CA SER A 202 -17.33 -12.30 -3.20
C SER A 202 -17.91 -12.61 -1.82
N MET A 203 -18.78 -13.63 -1.70
CA MET A 203 -19.34 -14.05 -0.42
C MET A 203 -18.28 -14.74 0.45
N ALA A 204 -17.46 -15.59 -0.15
CA ALA A 204 -16.32 -16.22 0.53
C ALA A 204 -15.35 -15.16 1.05
N GLN A 205 -15.02 -14.15 0.24
CA GLN A 205 -14.16 -13.05 0.67
C GLN A 205 -14.76 -12.25 1.84
N LYS A 206 -16.07 -11.98 1.81
CA LYS A 206 -16.75 -11.31 2.93
C LYS A 206 -16.71 -12.16 4.20
N ALA A 207 -16.93 -13.46 4.09
CA ALA A 207 -16.85 -14.37 5.23
C ALA A 207 -15.43 -14.41 5.83
N ILE A 208 -14.40 -14.46 4.98
CA ILE A 208 -13.00 -14.39 5.42
C ILE A 208 -12.71 -13.08 6.14
N ASN A 209 -13.16 -11.95 5.59
CA ASN A 209 -12.96 -10.65 6.22
C ASN A 209 -13.67 -10.56 7.59
N GLN A 210 -14.90 -11.04 7.69
CA GLN A 210 -15.63 -11.10 8.97
C GLN A 210 -14.95 -12.00 10.00
N LEU A 211 -14.38 -13.14 9.58
CA LEU A 211 -13.58 -13.98 10.47
C LEU A 211 -12.32 -13.25 10.95
N GLY A 212 -11.66 -12.50 10.07
CA GLY A 212 -10.52 -11.66 10.42
C GLY A 212 -10.88 -10.58 11.45
N GLU A 213 -11.98 -9.86 11.24
CA GLU A 213 -12.48 -8.83 12.18
C GLU A 213 -12.84 -9.46 13.54
N ASN A 214 -13.55 -10.58 13.54
CA ASN A 214 -13.89 -11.31 14.77
C ASN A 214 -12.65 -11.80 15.52
N PHE A 215 -11.59 -12.20 14.80
CA PHE A 215 -10.33 -12.62 15.40
C PHE A 215 -9.64 -11.45 16.10
N ILE A 216 -9.59 -10.28 15.45
CA ILE A 216 -9.03 -9.05 16.04
C ILE A 216 -9.78 -8.67 17.32
N VAL A 217 -11.12 -8.60 17.27
CA VAL A 217 -11.95 -8.26 18.44
C VAL A 217 -11.73 -9.24 19.59
N LYS A 218 -11.66 -10.55 19.30
CA LYS A 218 -11.40 -11.57 20.33
C LYS A 218 -9.99 -11.48 20.88
N GLN A 219 -9.00 -11.13 20.06
CA GLN A 219 -7.63 -10.91 20.50
C GLN A 219 -7.56 -9.73 21.48
N GLU A 220 -8.16 -8.59 21.13
CA GLU A 220 -8.24 -7.42 22.02
C GLU A 220 -8.98 -7.74 23.33
N GLN A 221 -10.09 -8.47 23.25
CA GLN A 221 -10.82 -8.91 24.44
C GLN A 221 -9.97 -9.81 25.34
N MET A 222 -9.19 -10.72 24.76
CA MET A 222 -8.28 -11.58 25.51
C MET A 222 -7.17 -10.77 26.19
N GLU A 223 -6.56 -9.81 25.49
CA GLU A 223 -5.56 -8.90 26.07
C GLU A 223 -6.14 -8.09 27.24
N ASN A 224 -7.37 -7.58 27.10
CA ASN A 224 -8.08 -6.88 28.18
C ASN A 224 -8.36 -7.80 29.39
N ASN A 225 -8.81 -9.04 29.14
CA ASN A 225 -9.04 -10.02 30.21
C ASN A 225 -7.74 -10.36 30.95
N LEU A 226 -6.62 -10.52 30.23
CA LEU A 226 -5.31 -10.77 30.83
C LEU A 226 -4.85 -9.59 31.71
N ASN A 227 -5.01 -8.36 31.23
CA ASN A 227 -4.71 -7.16 32.00
C ASN A 227 -5.56 -7.06 33.27
N GLN A 228 -6.85 -7.40 33.19
CA GLN A 228 -7.75 -7.41 34.34
C GLN A 228 -7.34 -8.46 35.38
N ILE A 229 -6.95 -9.67 34.95
CA ILE A 229 -6.44 -10.72 35.86
C ILE A 229 -5.16 -10.25 36.55
N MET A 230 -4.26 -9.57 35.83
CA MET A 230 -3.02 -9.04 36.40
C MET A 230 -3.30 -7.99 37.48
N GLN A 231 -4.25 -7.08 37.26
CA GLN A 231 -4.69 -6.09 38.26
C GLN A 231 -5.30 -6.77 39.50
N LEU A 232 -6.14 -7.79 39.33
CA LEU A 232 -6.72 -8.53 40.46
C LEU A 232 -5.66 -9.26 41.28
N LYS A 233 -4.64 -9.84 40.63
CA LYS A 233 -3.48 -10.43 41.34
C LYS A 233 -2.71 -9.39 42.15
N GLN A 234 -2.52 -8.19 41.59
CA GLN A 234 -1.82 -7.11 42.26
C GLN A 234 -2.62 -6.57 43.46
N ASN A 235 -3.94 -6.44 43.32
CA ASN A 235 -4.84 -6.02 44.40
C ASN A 235 -4.95 -7.08 45.52
N ASN A 236 -5.00 -8.37 45.17
CA ASN A 236 -5.01 -9.45 46.16
C ASN A 236 -3.66 -9.62 46.87
N ALA A 237 -2.54 -9.30 46.21
CA ALA A 237 -1.23 -9.26 46.87
C ALA A 237 -1.14 -8.17 47.95
N MET A 238 -1.92 -7.08 47.85
CA MET A 238 -2.04 -6.07 48.91
C MET A 238 -2.89 -6.53 50.11
N ILE A 239 -3.75 -7.54 49.96
CA ILE A 239 -4.67 -8.02 51.01
C ILE A 239 -4.03 -9.13 51.89
N SER A 240 -2.88 -9.69 51.51
CA SER A 240 -2.27 -10.85 52.19
C SER A 240 -1.33 -10.53 53.39
N LEU A 241 -1.42 -9.35 54.00
CA LEU A 241 -0.66 -9.02 55.22
C LEU A 241 -1.61 -8.78 56.41
N GLN A 242 -2.24 -9.84 56.91
CA GLN A 242 -2.91 -9.86 58.22
C GLN A 242 -2.19 -10.83 59.18
N PRO A 243 -2.11 -10.53 60.49
CA PRO A 243 -1.12 -11.11 61.41
C PRO A 243 -1.53 -12.49 61.92
N ILE A 244 -0.54 -13.35 62.17
CA ILE A 244 -0.68 -14.69 62.73
C ILE A 244 -1.17 -14.61 64.18
N GLU A 245 -2.36 -15.13 64.49
CA GLU A 245 -2.79 -15.39 65.87
C GLU A 245 -1.90 -16.48 66.51
N LYS A 246 -1.39 -16.21 67.72
CA LYS A 246 -0.55 -17.14 68.50
C LYS A 246 -1.41 -18.30 69.01
N VAL A 247 -1.18 -19.51 68.49
CA VAL A 247 -1.84 -20.74 68.95
C VAL A 247 -1.16 -21.29 70.21
N ASP A 248 -1.94 -21.60 71.25
CA ASP A 248 -1.47 -22.27 72.47
C ASP A 248 -1.36 -23.79 72.28
N TRP A 249 -0.14 -24.26 72.02
CA TRP A 249 0.17 -25.66 71.73
C TRP A 249 0.09 -26.59 72.93
N GLN A 250 0.07 -26.09 74.17
CA GLN A 250 -0.03 -26.96 75.36
C GLN A 250 -1.43 -27.54 75.51
N SER A 251 -2.46 -26.69 75.33
CA SER A 251 -3.86 -27.10 75.34
C SER A 251 -4.17 -28.10 74.21
N VAL A 252 -3.68 -27.82 73.00
CA VAL A 252 -3.90 -28.66 71.81
C VAL A 252 -3.28 -30.05 71.98
N LYS A 253 -2.10 -30.17 72.59
CA LYS A 253 -1.46 -31.47 72.88
C LYS A 253 -2.30 -32.32 73.84
N LYS A 254 -2.85 -31.70 74.89
CA LYS A 254 -3.70 -32.40 75.86
C LYS A 254 -4.95 -32.96 75.18
N SER A 255 -5.64 -32.13 74.38
CA SER A 255 -6.82 -32.57 73.63
C SER A 255 -6.54 -33.67 72.62
N ALA A 256 -5.34 -33.69 72.01
CA ALA A 256 -4.95 -34.74 71.08
C ALA A 256 -4.70 -36.08 71.78
N LEU A 257 -4.05 -36.06 72.95
CA LEU A 257 -3.81 -37.27 73.75
C LEU A 257 -5.11 -37.84 74.33
N ASP A 258 -6.05 -37.00 74.75
CA ASP A 258 -7.36 -37.44 75.28
C ASP A 258 -8.19 -38.21 74.24
N ARG A 259 -8.02 -37.91 72.94
CA ARG A 259 -8.73 -38.60 71.84
C ARG A 259 -8.24 -40.02 71.61
N LYS A 260 -7.01 -40.36 72.04
CA LYS A 260 -6.38 -41.68 71.86
C LYS A 260 -6.33 -42.16 70.40
N ASP A 261 -6.31 -41.23 69.45
CA ASP A 261 -6.15 -41.53 68.02
C ASP A 261 -4.70 -41.96 67.76
N THR A 262 -4.49 -43.26 67.51
CA THR A 262 -3.15 -43.83 67.29
C THR A 262 -2.86 -44.19 65.83
N GLU A 263 -3.81 -43.94 64.92
CA GLU A 263 -3.70 -44.24 63.49
C GLU A 263 -3.86 -42.98 62.64
N CYS A 264 -3.06 -42.87 61.56
CA CYS A 264 -3.13 -41.74 60.65
C CYS A 264 -4.25 -41.96 59.64
N THR A 265 -5.25 -41.07 59.57
CA THR A 265 -6.40 -41.24 58.66
C THR A 265 -6.06 -41.08 57.18
N ILE A 266 -4.85 -40.60 56.83
CA ILE A 266 -4.40 -40.47 55.43
C ILE A 266 -3.91 -41.83 54.89
N CYS A 267 -3.15 -42.58 55.68
CA CYS A 267 -2.54 -43.85 55.25
C CYS A 267 -3.05 -45.08 56.01
N LEU A 268 -3.90 -44.88 57.03
CA LEU A 268 -4.48 -45.90 57.89
C LEU A 268 -3.44 -46.76 58.64
N GLN A 269 -2.27 -46.17 58.94
CA GLN A 269 -1.18 -46.84 59.64
C GLN A 269 -0.93 -46.20 61.01
N SER A 270 -0.40 -47.00 61.94
CA SER A 270 -0.09 -46.55 63.30
C SER A 270 0.91 -45.38 63.32
N MET A 271 0.66 -44.41 64.19
CA MET A 271 1.46 -43.20 64.39
C MET A 271 2.49 -43.35 65.52
N VAL A 272 2.51 -44.50 66.20
CA VAL A 272 3.43 -44.78 67.31
C VAL A 272 4.88 -44.83 66.80
N ASN A 273 5.80 -44.17 67.52
CA ASN A 273 7.24 -44.10 67.20
C ASN A 273 7.60 -43.49 65.83
N CYS A 274 6.64 -42.87 65.14
CA CYS A 274 6.85 -42.17 63.88
C CYS A 274 6.93 -40.65 64.06
N LYS A 275 7.49 -39.93 63.07
CA LYS A 275 7.43 -38.46 63.04
C LYS A 275 6.02 -38.01 62.69
N VAL A 276 5.38 -37.27 63.59
CA VAL A 276 3.98 -36.84 63.47
C VAL A 276 3.90 -35.30 63.49
N PHE A 277 2.95 -34.75 62.74
CA PHE A 277 2.53 -33.37 62.88
C PHE A 277 1.24 -33.30 63.68
N LEU A 278 1.22 -32.42 64.68
CA LEU A 278 0.04 -32.01 65.41
C LEU A 278 -0.48 -30.71 64.83
N LEU A 279 -1.76 -30.70 64.46
CA LEU A 279 -2.43 -29.53 63.91
C LEU A 279 -3.05 -28.67 65.02
N SER A 280 -3.25 -27.37 64.78
CA SER A 280 -3.93 -26.46 65.71
C SER A 280 -5.37 -26.90 66.04
N CYS A 281 -5.97 -27.73 65.19
CA CYS A 281 -7.28 -28.37 65.42
C CYS A 281 -7.20 -29.69 66.23
N SER A 282 -6.08 -30.00 66.87
CA SER A 282 -5.79 -31.21 67.68
C SER A 282 -5.75 -32.55 66.94
N HIS A 283 -5.73 -32.55 65.60
CA HIS A 283 -5.58 -33.77 64.80
C HIS A 283 -4.10 -34.08 64.51
N MET A 284 -3.80 -35.37 64.33
CA MET A 284 -2.45 -35.90 64.20
C MET A 284 -2.28 -36.72 62.92
N PHE A 285 -1.16 -36.53 62.23
CA PHE A 285 -0.86 -37.21 60.97
C PHE A 285 0.65 -37.49 60.84
N HIS A 286 1.05 -38.56 60.15
CA HIS A 286 2.46 -38.71 59.81
C HIS A 286 2.96 -37.50 59.03
N ALA A 287 4.21 -37.10 59.33
CA ALA A 287 4.80 -35.91 58.74
C ALA A 287 4.80 -35.98 57.20
N ASN A 288 5.14 -37.14 56.65
CA ASN A 288 5.18 -37.36 55.21
C ASN A 288 3.77 -37.36 54.59
N CYS A 289 2.79 -37.98 55.26
CA CYS A 289 1.42 -38.06 54.76
C CYS A 289 0.77 -36.68 54.67
N LEU A 290 0.96 -35.84 55.70
CA LEU A 290 0.44 -34.48 55.70
C LEU A 290 1.14 -33.61 54.65
N CYS A 291 2.47 -33.68 54.55
CA CYS A 291 3.21 -32.93 53.53
C CYS A 291 2.82 -33.34 52.10
N SER A 292 2.59 -34.62 51.85
CA SER A 292 2.07 -35.09 50.56
C SER A 292 0.66 -34.55 50.31
N PHE A 293 -0.22 -34.60 51.30
CA PHE A 293 -1.57 -34.06 51.20
C PHE A 293 -1.57 -32.55 50.86
N GLU A 294 -0.73 -31.76 51.53
CA GLU A 294 -0.58 -30.33 51.25
C GLU A 294 -0.10 -30.06 49.82
N ARG A 295 0.84 -30.85 49.30
CA ARG A 295 1.36 -30.71 47.92
C ARG A 295 0.31 -30.99 46.86
N TYR A 296 -0.61 -31.91 47.11
CA TYR A 296 -1.68 -32.24 46.15
C TYR A 296 -2.92 -31.33 46.31
N SER A 297 -3.03 -30.58 47.40
CA SER A 297 -4.12 -29.63 47.57
C SER A 297 -3.94 -28.43 46.66
N MET A 298 -4.86 -28.23 45.73
CA MET A 298 -4.90 -27.06 44.83
C MET A 298 -5.28 -25.74 45.54
N SER A 299 -5.64 -25.80 46.84
CA SER A 299 -6.04 -24.63 47.62
C SER A 299 -4.83 -23.86 48.16
N GLN A 300 -4.89 -22.52 48.12
CA GLN A 300 -3.85 -21.66 48.70
C GLN A 300 -3.80 -21.71 50.24
N VAL A 301 -4.83 -22.27 50.88
CA VAL A 301 -4.93 -22.46 52.34
C VAL A 301 -5.00 -23.96 52.65
N HIS A 302 -4.16 -24.42 53.57
CA HIS A 302 -4.12 -25.83 53.99
C HIS A 302 -5.20 -26.10 55.04
N CYS A 303 -6.13 -27.01 54.71
CA CYS A 303 -7.25 -27.42 55.55
C CYS A 303 -7.05 -28.84 56.08
N CYS A 304 -7.44 -29.09 57.33
CA CYS A 304 -7.24 -30.38 57.98
C CYS A 304 -8.07 -31.47 57.27
N PRO A 305 -7.51 -32.66 56.96
CA PRO A 305 -8.28 -33.75 56.35
C PRO A 305 -9.52 -34.17 57.14
N ASN A 306 -9.47 -34.11 58.47
CA ASN A 306 -10.56 -34.58 59.33
C ASN A 306 -11.66 -33.52 59.52
N CYS A 307 -11.29 -32.30 59.93
CA CYS A 307 -12.28 -31.26 60.26
C CYS A 307 -12.42 -30.13 59.22
N ARG A 308 -11.60 -30.14 58.16
CA ARG A 308 -11.58 -29.15 57.07
C ARG A 308 -11.29 -27.71 57.50
N GLN A 309 -10.91 -27.48 58.75
CA GLN A 309 -10.51 -26.16 59.26
C GLN A 309 -9.08 -25.80 58.82
N PRO A 310 -8.78 -24.52 58.54
CA PRO A 310 -7.41 -24.06 58.31
C PRO A 310 -6.59 -24.27 59.58
N TYR A 311 -5.33 -24.69 59.42
CA TYR A 311 -4.50 -25.06 60.57
C TYR A 311 -3.08 -24.52 60.52
N GLN A 312 -2.49 -24.38 61.70
CA GLN A 312 -1.04 -24.35 61.90
C GLN A 312 -0.59 -25.77 62.29
N LYS A 313 0.68 -26.12 62.04
CA LYS A 313 1.24 -27.43 62.39
C LYS A 313 2.49 -27.31 63.26
N SER A 314 2.63 -28.20 64.22
CA SER A 314 3.82 -28.33 65.07
C SER A 314 4.30 -29.79 65.08
N HIS A 315 5.61 -29.99 65.23
CA HIS A 315 6.16 -31.34 65.34
C HIS A 315 5.81 -31.96 66.69
N PHE A 316 5.40 -33.23 66.64
CA PHE A 316 5.08 -34.03 67.83
C PHE A 316 5.54 -35.47 67.65
N GLN A 317 5.85 -36.14 68.76
CA GLN A 317 6.22 -37.55 68.78
C GLN A 317 5.33 -38.29 69.77
N LEU A 318 4.54 -39.24 69.27
CA LEU A 318 3.77 -40.18 70.08
C LEU A 318 4.73 -41.25 70.61
N GLN A 319 4.96 -41.23 71.92
CA GLN A 319 5.62 -42.30 72.68
C GLN A 319 4.52 -43.17 73.31
N GLN A 320 4.75 -44.49 73.40
CA GLN A 320 3.77 -45.48 73.88
C GLN A 320 3.24 -45.19 75.28
#